data_AF-A0A835X3G9-F1
#
_entry.id   AF-A0A835X3G9-F1
#
_cell.length_a   1.000
_cell.length_b   1.000
_cell.length_c   1.000
_cell.angle_alpha   90.00
_cell.angle_beta   90.00
_cell.angle_gamma   90.00
#
_symmetry.space_group_name_H-M   'P 1'
#
loop_
_entity.id
_entity.type
_entity.pdbx_description
1 polymer ?
#
loop_
_entity_poly.entity_id
_entity_poly.type
_entity_poly.pdbx_seq_one_letter_code
_entity_poly.pdbx_strand_id
1 'polypeptide(L)'
;MAKKKKTDDIIFDELKRRADDIKMTGFELSKIAADTGPRLGKELAKLGKQKLEDTLATARILSLSPKHNLELLEKLGKLKKSGIISQKEFDKKKKEILERI
;
A
#
# COMPACT_ATOMS: atom_id res chain seq x y z
N MET A 1 39.17 -53.06 -10.86
CA MET A 1 37.77 -52.61 -10.68
C MET A 1 37.45 -52.13 -9.26
N ALA A 2 38.15 -52.59 -8.20
CA ALA A 2 37.85 -52.23 -6.80
C ALA A 2 38.10 -50.76 -6.39
N LYS A 3 39.08 -50.05 -6.98
CA LYS A 3 39.37 -48.64 -6.62
C LYS A 3 38.29 -47.64 -7.07
N LYS A 4 37.64 -47.88 -8.23
CA LYS A 4 36.56 -47.03 -8.77
C LYS A 4 35.32 -47.05 -7.88
N LYS A 5 34.92 -48.24 -7.43
CA LYS A 5 33.74 -48.45 -6.57
C LYS A 5 33.84 -47.66 -5.25
N LYS A 6 35.02 -47.62 -4.63
CA LYS A 6 35.28 -46.80 -3.43
C LYS A 6 35.20 -45.30 -3.68
N THR A 7 35.59 -44.81 -4.85
CA THR A 7 35.50 -43.38 -5.20
C THR A 7 34.04 -42.96 -5.41
N ASP A 8 33.25 -43.81 -6.06
CA ASP A 8 31.82 -43.54 -6.28
C ASP A 8 31.04 -43.50 -4.95
N ASP A 9 31.35 -44.39 -4.01
CA ASP A 9 30.76 -44.39 -2.65
C ASP A 9 31.07 -43.08 -1.89
N ILE A 10 32.32 -42.59 -1.97
CA ILE A 10 32.73 -41.32 -1.33
C ILE A 10 31.99 -40.12 -1.95
N ILE A 11 31.83 -40.11 -3.28
CA ILE A 11 31.10 -39.05 -3.98
C ILE A 11 29.62 -39.08 -3.60
N PHE A 12 29.03 -40.26 -3.48
CA PHE A 12 27.63 -40.42 -3.09
C PHE A 12 27.37 -39.96 -1.66
N ASP A 13 28.27 -40.26 -0.73
CA ASP A 13 28.17 -39.82 0.67
C ASP A 13 28.28 -38.29 0.80
N GLU A 14 29.20 -37.66 0.06
CA GLU A 14 29.34 -36.20 0.00
C GLU A 14 28.10 -35.53 -0.61
N LEU A 15 27.54 -36.12 -1.67
CA LEU A 15 26.30 -35.64 -2.29
C LEU A 15 25.13 -35.69 -1.31
N LYS A 16 25.03 -36.78 -0.53
CA LYS A 16 23.99 -36.94 0.49
C LYS A 16 24.13 -35.91 1.61
N ARG A 17 25.35 -35.67 2.10
CA ARG A 17 25.61 -34.62 3.10
C ARG A 17 25.17 -33.24 2.61
N ARG A 18 25.56 -32.87 1.39
CA ARG A 18 25.16 -31.60 0.78
C ARG A 18 23.64 -31.49 0.63
N ALA A 19 22.97 -32.57 0.24
CA ALA A 19 21.51 -32.59 0.13
C ALA A 19 20.84 -32.37 1.49
N ASP A 20 21.38 -32.94 2.57
CA ASP A 20 20.85 -32.75 3.92
C ASP A 20 21.13 -31.33 4.45
N ASP A 21 22.31 -30.75 4.19
CA ASP A 21 22.61 -29.36 4.53
C ASP A 21 21.69 -28.37 3.81
N ILE A 22 21.43 -28.60 2.52
CA ILE A 22 20.49 -27.77 1.74
C ILE A 22 19.07 -27.87 2.31
N LYS A 23 18.61 -29.06 2.70
CA LYS A 23 17.30 -29.23 3.34
C LYS A 23 17.21 -28.47 4.65
N MET A 24 18.23 -28.57 5.51
CA MET A 24 18.28 -27.85 6.78
C MET A 24 18.25 -26.33 6.56
N THR A 25 19.06 -25.84 5.62
CA THR A 25 19.11 -24.40 5.29
C THR A 25 17.78 -23.91 4.72
N GLY A 26 17.16 -24.69 3.84
CA GLY A 26 15.84 -24.40 3.28
C GLY A 26 14.75 -24.37 4.35
N PHE A 27 14.81 -25.28 5.32
CA PHE A 27 13.89 -25.30 6.46
C PHE A 27 14.02 -24.05 7.33
N GLU A 28 15.24 -23.66 7.71
CA GLU A 28 15.47 -22.44 8.51
C GLU A 28 15.01 -21.18 7.77
N LEU A 29 15.31 -21.06 6.47
CA LEU A 29 14.80 -19.97 5.63
C LEU A 29 13.27 -19.93 5.61
N SER A 30 12.62 -21.09 5.50
CA SER A 30 11.16 -21.17 5.48
C SER A 30 10.54 -20.71 6.81
N LYS A 31 11.19 -21.04 7.94
CA LYS A 31 10.76 -20.62 9.27
C LYS A 31 10.88 -19.10 9.44
N ILE A 32 12.01 -18.53 9.02
CA ILE A 32 12.22 -17.07 9.03
C ILE A 32 11.17 -16.38 8.16
N ALA A 33 10.88 -16.90 6.97
CA ALA A 33 9.87 -16.35 6.07
C ALA A 33 8.45 -16.44 6.65
N ALA A 34 8.11 -17.57 7.28
CA ALA A 34 6.82 -17.81 7.92
C ALA A 34 6.59 -16.87 9.12
N ASP A 35 7.63 -16.55 9.88
CA ASP A 35 7.53 -15.63 11.03
C ASP A 35 7.54 -14.16 10.58
N THR A 36 8.41 -13.82 9.63
CA THR A 36 8.66 -12.43 9.22
C THR A 36 7.56 -11.91 8.28
N GLY A 37 7.08 -12.75 7.36
CA GLY A 37 6.08 -12.36 6.35
C GLY A 37 4.79 -11.78 6.97
N PRO A 38 4.13 -12.49 7.89
CA PRO A 38 2.92 -12.00 8.56
C PRO A 38 3.17 -10.74 9.39
N ARG A 39 4.33 -10.63 10.05
CA ARG A 39 4.68 -9.43 10.85
C ARG A 39 4.79 -8.20 9.96
N LEU A 40 5.57 -8.28 8.89
CA LEU A 40 5.72 -7.20 7.92
C LEU A 40 4.40 -6.85 7.24
N GLY A 41 3.59 -7.86 6.90
CA GLY A 41 2.26 -7.65 6.34
C GLY A 41 1.34 -6.85 7.26
N LYS A 42 1.34 -7.16 8.57
CA LYS A 42 0.56 -6.41 9.57
C LYS A 42 1.07 -4.99 9.76
N GLU A 43 2.39 -4.79 9.82
CA GLU A 43 2.99 -3.45 9.94
C GLU A 43 2.70 -2.59 8.71
N LEU A 44 2.85 -3.14 7.51
CA LEU A 44 2.56 -2.44 6.27
C LEU A 44 1.07 -2.05 6.18
N ALA A 45 0.16 -2.98 6.54
CA ALA A 45 -1.26 -2.69 6.57
C ALA A 45 -1.61 -1.59 7.57
N LYS A 46 -0.97 -1.58 8.75
CA LYS A 46 -1.15 -0.53 9.76
C LYS A 46 -0.66 0.82 9.25
N LEU A 47 0.56 0.88 8.72
CA LEU A 47 1.14 2.11 8.17
C LEU A 47 0.30 2.65 7.01
N GLY A 48 -0.19 1.78 6.13
CA GLY A 48 -1.08 2.14 5.04
C GLY A 48 -2.38 2.78 5.54
N LYS A 49 -3.03 2.16 6.54
CA LYS A 49 -4.24 2.73 7.17
C LYS A 49 -3.98 4.09 7.80
N GLN A 50 -2.92 4.22 8.59
CA GLN A 50 -2.56 5.48 9.24
C GLN A 50 -2.30 6.59 8.21
N LYS A 51 -1.55 6.29 7.15
CA LYS A 51 -1.26 7.29 6.11
C LYS A 51 -2.54 7.75 5.39
N LEU A 52 -3.46 6.83 5.11
CA LEU A 52 -4.77 7.17 4.53
C LEU A 52 -5.57 8.06 5.49
N GLU A 53 -5.61 7.74 6.78
CA GLU A 53 -6.29 8.56 7.79
C GLU A 53 -5.69 9.97 7.89
N ASP A 54 -4.37 10.11 7.90
CA ASP A 54 -3.68 11.41 7.94
C ASP A 54 -3.98 12.26 6.70
N THR A 55 -3.96 11.64 5.51
CA THR A 55 -4.30 12.34 4.26
C THR A 55 -5.76 12.77 4.25
N LEU A 56 -6.68 11.94 4.75
CA LEU A 56 -8.09 12.27 4.86
C LEU A 56 -8.35 13.38 5.88
N ALA A 57 -7.68 13.35 7.03
CA ALA A 57 -7.75 14.41 8.04
C ALA A 57 -7.27 15.74 7.47
N THR A 58 -6.15 15.74 6.75
CA THR A 58 -5.62 16.92 6.06
C THR A 58 -6.61 17.45 5.02
N ALA A 59 -7.19 16.56 4.19
CA ALA A 59 -8.19 16.93 3.20
C ALA A 59 -9.45 17.53 3.84
N ARG A 60 -9.91 17.00 4.98
CA ARG A 60 -11.03 17.58 5.74
C ARG A 60 -10.71 19.00 6.21
N ILE A 61 -9.55 19.22 6.80
CA ILE A 61 -9.12 20.56 7.26
C ILE A 61 -9.08 21.54 6.08
N LEU A 62 -8.52 21.13 4.94
CA LEU A 62 -8.50 21.96 3.73
C LEU A 62 -9.91 22.27 3.22
N SER A 63 -10.82 21.30 3.23
CA SER A 63 -12.22 21.49 2.82
C SER A 63 -13.03 22.39 3.75
N LEU A 64 -12.61 22.53 5.01
CA LEU A 64 -13.20 23.43 6.00
C LEU A 64 -12.54 24.81 6.00
N SER A 65 -11.46 25.01 5.22
CA SER A 65 -10.79 26.30 5.15
C SER A 65 -11.71 27.33 4.47
N PRO A 66 -12.01 28.47 5.12
CA PRO A 66 -12.81 29.53 4.52
C PRO A 66 -12.24 30.00 3.18
N LYS A 67 -10.91 30.06 3.06
CA LYS A 67 -10.22 30.44 1.82
C LYS A 67 -10.51 29.47 0.68
N HIS A 68 -10.46 28.16 0.95
CA HIS A 68 -10.74 27.14 -0.06
C HIS A 68 -12.20 27.19 -0.53
N ASN A 69 -13.14 27.38 0.41
CA ASN A 69 -14.56 27.50 0.09
C ASN A 69 -14.86 28.77 -0.73
N LEU A 70 -14.18 29.89 -0.46
CA LEU A 70 -14.26 31.10 -1.28
C LEU A 70 -13.73 30.88 -2.71
N GLU A 71 -12.58 30.20 -2.86
CA GLU A 71 -12.05 29.84 -4.18
C GLU A 71 -13.00 28.90 -4.96
N LEU A 72 -13.65 27.95 -4.28
CA LEU A 72 -14.67 27.07 -4.86
C LEU A 72 -15.89 27.87 -5.35
N LEU A 73 -16.37 28.83 -4.57
CA LEU A 73 -17.48 29.70 -4.97
C LEU A 73 -17.12 30.55 -6.20
N GLU A 74 -15.89 31.04 -6.27
CA GLU A 74 -15.41 31.80 -7.44
C GLU A 74 -15.39 30.94 -8.70
N LYS A 75 -14.85 29.72 -8.62
CA LYS A 75 -14.84 28.75 -9.72
C LYS A 75 -16.26 28.37 -10.14
N LEU A 76 -17.17 28.15 -9.18
CA LEU A 76 -18.57 27.85 -9.45
C LEU A 76 -19.26 29.01 -10.19
N GLY A 77 -18.95 30.26 -9.82
CA GLY A 77 -19.41 31.46 -10.54
C GLY A 77 -18.91 31.53 -11.98
N LYS A 78 -17.64 31.15 -12.23
CA LYS A 78 -17.06 31.07 -13.58
C LYS A 78 -17.79 30.03 -14.44
N LEU A 79 -18.07 28.84 -13.89
CA LEU A 79 -18.80 27.77 -14.60
C LEU A 79 -20.23 28.16 -14.98
N LYS A 80 -20.92 28.90 -14.10
CA LYS A 80 -22.23 29.47 -14.41
C LYS A 80 -22.12 30.48 -15.56
N LYS A 81 -21.16 31.41 -15.48
CA LYS A 81 -20.96 32.45 -16.51
C LYS A 81 -20.62 31.87 -17.87
N SER A 82 -19.89 30.75 -17.91
CA SER A 82 -19.57 30.04 -19.16
C SER A 82 -20.71 29.15 -19.67
N GLY A 83 -21.87 29.12 -18.99
CA GLY A 83 -23.03 28.32 -19.41
C GLY A 83 -22.84 26.80 -19.28
N ILE A 84 -21.79 26.35 -18.59
CA ILE A 84 -21.49 24.91 -18.41
C ILE A 84 -22.50 24.25 -17.47
N ILE A 85 -23.00 25.01 -16.49
CA ILE A 85 -24.00 24.55 -15.52
C ILE A 85 -25.25 25.42 -15.58
N SER A 86 -26.39 24.81 -15.29
CA SER A 86 -27.67 25.50 -15.18
C SER A 86 -27.77 26.32 -13.88
N GLN A 87 -28.71 27.28 -13.86
CA GLN A 87 -29.00 28.08 -12.67
C GLN A 87 -29.40 27.20 -11.46
N LYS A 88 -30.18 26.13 -11.69
CA LYS A 88 -30.60 25.19 -10.64
C LYS A 88 -29.40 24.45 -10.02
N GLU A 89 -28.46 24.00 -10.85
CA GLU A 89 -27.24 23.34 -10.39
C GLU A 89 -26.32 24.30 -9.65
N PHE A 90 -26.21 25.55 -10.12
CA PHE A 90 -25.47 26.61 -9.46
C PHE A 90 -26.03 26.89 -8.06
N ASP A 91 -27.34 27.11 -7.92
CA ASP A 91 -27.95 27.46 -6.64
C ASP A 91 -27.84 26.32 -5.62
N LYS A 92 -28.04 25.07 -6.07
CA LYS A 92 -27.86 23.88 -5.22
C LYS A 92 -26.42 23.79 -4.68
N LYS A 93 -25.41 23.85 -5.57
CA LYS A 93 -24.00 23.72 -5.18
C LYS A 93 -23.52 24.92 -4.36
N LYS A 94 -24.02 26.12 -4.64
CA LYS A 94 -23.72 27.33 -3.86
C LYS A 94 -24.19 27.15 -2.42
N LYS A 95 -25.42 26.67 -2.22
CA LYS A 95 -25.96 26.40 -0.88
C LYS A 95 -25.11 25.39 -0.12
N GLU A 96 -24.77 24.27 -0.76
CA GLU A 96 -23.92 23.22 -0.16
C GLU A 96 -22.54 23.71 0.27
N ILE A 97 -21.93 24.67 -0.45
CA ILE A 97 -20.63 25.25 -0.09
C ILE A 97 -20.79 26.26 1.05
N LEU A 98 -21.84 27.09 1.01
CA LEU A 98 -22.11 28.08 2.06
C LEU A 98 -22.47 27.44 3.40
N GLU A 99 -23.07 26.25 3.41
CA GLU A 99 -23.34 25.48 4.64
C GLU A 99 -22.06 24.96 5.32
N ARG A 100 -20.91 24.99 4.63
CA ARG A 100 -19.60 24.52 5.14
C ARG A 100 -18.71 25.65 5.65
N ILE A 101 -19.14 26.90 5.52
CA ILE A 101 -18.44 28.11 6.00
C ILE A 101 -19.09 28.53 7.31
#